data_AF-A0A4Q6AVN5-F1
#
_entry.id   AF-A0A4Q6AVN5-F1
#
_cell.length_a   1.000
_cell.length_b   1.000
_cell.length_c   1.000
_cell.angle_alpha   90.00
_cell.angle_beta   90.00
_cell.angle_gamma   90.00
#
_symmetry.space_group_name_H-M   'P 1'
#
loop_
_entity.id
_entity.type
_entity.pdbx_description
1 polymer ?
#
loop_
_entity_poly.entity_id
_entity_poly.type
_entity_poly.pdbx_seq_one_letter_code
_entity_poly.pdbx_strand_id
1 'polypeptide(L)'
;MNLYYRSQATYEKYRFVKYGFSFSRELGFVYFDLLDFDEYLGMSVDQRRRYIWDRSIATLKKFGEERKIGNLPEAAEQANAAAISNGFNPDYKQIELHFEFEGQPYYSFLEFQFFEDRVSAVLSIFRAEMEVYKNVLETTQTDIEFFYEIYKKLVFEKGILTLKGHYEVDYLPLKIKIAEL
;
A
#
# COMPACT_ATOMS: atom_id res chain seq x y z
N MET A 1 8.65 -5.88 8.00
CA MET A 1 8.07 -6.57 9.18
C MET A 1 6.60 -6.81 8.86
N ASN A 2 6.11 -8.02 9.06
CA ASN A 2 4.73 -8.38 8.74
C ASN A 2 3.91 -8.52 10.02
N LEU A 3 2.78 -7.81 10.10
CA LEU A 3 1.85 -7.87 11.23
C LEU A 3 0.67 -8.75 10.86
N TYR A 4 0.42 -9.79 11.66
CA TYR A 4 -0.73 -10.66 11.47
C TYR A 4 -1.68 -10.57 12.65
N TYR A 5 -2.88 -10.11 12.35
CA TYR A 5 -4.01 -10.07 13.27
C TYR A 5 -4.87 -11.32 13.08
N ARG A 6 -5.16 -12.04 14.18
CA ARG A 6 -5.95 -13.28 14.17
C ARG A 6 -6.96 -13.29 15.31
N SER A 7 -8.05 -14.05 15.16
CA SER A 7 -9.07 -14.18 16.20
C SER A 7 -8.62 -15.14 17.30
N GLN A 8 -9.24 -15.06 18.47
CA GLN A 8 -8.97 -15.97 19.60
C GLN A 8 -9.16 -17.44 19.19
N ALA A 9 -10.27 -17.73 18.51
CA ALA A 9 -10.57 -19.05 17.97
C ALA A 9 -9.48 -19.57 17.01
N THR A 10 -8.85 -18.68 16.23
CA THR A 10 -7.74 -19.07 15.34
C THR A 10 -6.51 -19.49 16.15
N TYR A 11 -6.15 -18.78 17.21
CA TYR A 11 -5.03 -19.15 18.08
C TYR A 11 -5.28 -20.46 18.83
N GLU A 12 -6.51 -20.66 19.32
CA GLU A 12 -6.89 -21.90 20.01
C GLU A 12 -6.83 -23.12 19.10
N LYS A 13 -7.26 -22.95 17.85
CA LYS A 13 -7.18 -23.97 16.80
C LYS A 13 -5.74 -24.25 16.37
N TYR A 14 -4.90 -23.23 16.27
CA TYR A 14 -3.51 -23.32 15.79
C TYR A 14 -2.51 -22.95 16.89
N ARG A 15 -2.34 -23.84 17.87
CA ARG A 15 -1.53 -23.64 19.09
C ARG A 15 -0.03 -23.34 18.87
N PHE A 16 0.48 -23.47 17.65
CA PHE A 16 1.86 -23.10 17.32
C PHE A 16 2.05 -21.60 17.08
N VAL A 17 0.96 -20.85 16.90
CA VAL A 17 0.99 -19.38 16.85
C VAL A 17 0.74 -18.87 18.28
N LYS A 18 1.75 -18.25 18.90
CA LYS A 18 1.60 -17.61 20.21
C LYS A 18 1.33 -16.13 20.03
N TYR A 19 0.33 -15.61 20.73
CA TYR A 19 0.07 -14.18 20.81
C TYR A 19 1.29 -13.42 21.36
N GLY A 20 1.59 -12.24 20.80
CA GLY A 20 2.71 -11.40 21.23
C GLY A 20 4.08 -12.01 20.93
N PHE A 21 4.13 -13.10 20.16
CA PHE A 21 5.37 -13.73 19.76
C PHE A 21 5.84 -13.14 18.42
N SER A 22 7.12 -12.80 18.38
CA SER A 22 7.80 -12.41 17.16
C SER A 22 8.91 -13.39 16.83
N PHE A 23 9.06 -13.73 15.55
CA PHE A 23 10.21 -14.49 15.07
C PHE A 23 10.73 -13.91 13.76
N SER A 24 12.00 -14.18 13.48
CA SER A 24 12.63 -13.86 12.20
C SER A 24 12.44 -15.04 11.25
N ARG A 25 12.02 -14.77 10.02
CA ARG A 25 12.10 -15.68 8.87
C ARG A 25 12.98 -15.06 7.79
N GLU A 26 13.31 -15.83 6.76
CA GLU A 26 14.05 -15.35 5.58
C GLU A 26 13.39 -14.12 4.93
N LEU A 27 12.07 -13.94 5.09
CA LEU A 27 11.28 -12.80 4.59
C LEU A 27 11.16 -11.63 5.60
N GLY A 28 11.88 -11.68 6.71
CA GLY A 28 11.91 -10.64 7.75
C GLY A 28 11.18 -11.00 9.04
N PHE A 29 10.94 -9.99 9.88
CA PHE A 29 10.28 -10.15 11.18
C PHE A 29 8.76 -10.26 11.05
N VAL A 30 8.18 -11.23 11.75
CA VAL A 30 6.74 -11.46 11.83
C VAL A 30 6.27 -11.24 13.26
N TYR A 31 5.15 -10.54 13.46
CA TYR A 31 4.49 -10.38 14.76
C TYR A 31 3.01 -10.79 14.68
N PHE A 32 2.56 -11.55 15.68
CA PHE A 32 1.19 -12.03 15.80
C PHE A 32 0.45 -11.34 16.95
N ASP A 33 -0.69 -10.72 16.63
CA ASP A 33 -1.56 -10.03 17.59
C ASP A 33 -3.01 -10.55 17.49
N LEU A 34 -3.80 -10.32 18.53
CA LEU A 34 -5.18 -10.79 18.69
C LEU A 34 -6.12 -9.68 18.25
N LEU A 35 -6.97 -9.91 17.26
CA LEU A 35 -8.05 -8.98 16.90
C LEU A 35 -9.36 -9.48 17.47
N ASP A 36 -10.09 -8.59 18.16
CA ASP A 36 -11.51 -8.80 18.41
C ASP A 36 -12.25 -8.45 17.12
N PHE A 37 -12.67 -9.47 16.38
CA PHE A 37 -13.36 -9.27 15.12
C PHE A 37 -14.79 -8.79 15.31
N ASP A 38 -15.44 -9.10 16.43
CA ASP A 38 -16.80 -8.66 16.68
C ASP A 38 -16.80 -7.16 16.98
N GLU A 39 -15.87 -6.70 17.82
CA GLU A 39 -15.62 -5.28 18.06
C GLU A 39 -15.26 -4.56 16.75
N TYR A 40 -14.29 -5.09 16.00
CA TYR A 40 -13.81 -4.49 14.76
C TYR A 40 -14.91 -4.39 13.69
N LEU A 41 -15.69 -5.45 13.48
CA LEU A 41 -16.79 -5.45 12.51
C LEU A 41 -17.96 -4.58 12.96
N GLY A 42 -18.10 -4.30 14.26
CA GLY A 42 -19.08 -3.33 14.79
C GLY A 42 -18.73 -1.86 14.53
N MET A 43 -17.49 -1.54 14.16
CA MET A 43 -17.01 -0.17 13.92
C MET A 43 -17.40 0.36 12.53
N SER A 44 -17.48 1.69 12.38
CA SER A 44 -17.52 2.35 11.07
C SER A 44 -16.20 2.18 10.32
N VAL A 45 -16.19 2.46 9.02
CA VAL A 45 -15.00 2.31 8.16
C VAL A 45 -13.83 3.14 8.67
N ASP A 46 -14.09 4.41 9.01
CA ASP A 46 -13.05 5.30 9.54
C ASP A 46 -12.55 4.84 10.91
N GLN A 47 -13.44 4.34 11.77
CA GLN A 47 -13.07 3.75 13.05
C GLN A 47 -12.20 2.51 12.86
N ARG A 48 -12.53 1.63 11.91
CA ARG A 48 -11.74 0.43 11.58
C ARG A 48 -10.35 0.80 11.07
N ARG A 49 -10.24 1.80 10.19
CA ARG A 49 -8.95 2.31 9.68
C ARG A 49 -8.08 2.79 10.83
N ARG A 50 -8.63 3.66 11.68
CA ARG A 50 -7.93 4.17 12.86
C ARG A 50 -7.52 3.07 13.82
N TYR A 51 -8.43 2.13 14.10
CA TYR A 51 -8.18 1.01 15.01
C TYR A 51 -7.01 0.14 14.56
N ILE A 52 -6.97 -0.26 13.28
CA ILE A 52 -5.85 -1.05 12.74
C ILE A 52 -4.55 -0.26 12.76
N TRP A 53 -4.61 1.04 12.47
CA TRP A 53 -3.43 1.89 12.48
C TRP A 53 -2.85 2.04 13.90
N ASP A 54 -3.68 2.42 14.86
CA ASP A 54 -3.30 2.57 16.27
C ASP A 54 -2.71 1.27 16.82
N ARG A 55 -3.34 0.12 16.52
CA ARG A 55 -2.84 -1.22 16.85
C ARG A 55 -1.47 -1.50 16.24
N SER A 56 -1.29 -1.17 14.96
CA SER A 56 -0.05 -1.43 14.23
C SER A 56 1.11 -0.60 14.80
N ILE A 57 0.86 0.68 15.09
CA ILE A 57 1.83 1.58 15.72
C ILE A 57 2.19 1.10 17.13
N ALA A 58 1.21 0.76 17.96
CA ALA A 58 1.46 0.23 19.30
C ALA A 58 2.31 -1.05 19.24
N THR A 59 2.01 -1.93 18.29
CA THR A 59 2.76 -3.17 18.06
C THR A 59 4.21 -2.90 17.63
N LEU A 60 4.42 -1.97 16.70
CA LEU A 60 5.74 -1.52 16.24
C LEU A 60 6.60 -0.97 17.37
N LYS A 61 6.03 -0.10 18.20
CA LYS A 61 6.72 0.48 19.37
C LYS A 61 7.14 -0.61 20.36
N LYS A 62 6.19 -1.46 20.76
CA LYS A 62 6.43 -2.58 21.67
C LYS A 62 7.52 -3.50 21.12
N PHE A 63 7.44 -3.87 19.85
CA PHE A 63 8.46 -4.70 19.21
C PHE A 63 9.84 -4.04 19.19
N GLY A 64 9.89 -2.73 18.89
CA GLY A 64 11.12 -1.94 18.92
C GLY A 64 11.78 -1.91 20.31
N GLU A 65 10.97 -1.75 21.35
CA GLU A 65 11.42 -1.79 22.75
C GLU A 65 11.94 -3.18 23.14
N GLU A 66 11.16 -4.24 22.89
CA GLU A 66 11.51 -5.64 23.24
C GLU A 66 12.78 -6.11 22.54
N ARG A 67 12.99 -5.68 21.28
CA ARG A 67 14.16 -6.04 20.47
C ARG A 67 15.31 -5.05 20.54
N LYS A 68 15.15 -3.95 21.30
CA LYS A 68 16.14 -2.87 21.42
C LYS A 68 16.53 -2.27 20.06
N ILE A 69 15.56 -2.14 19.16
CA ILE A 69 15.73 -1.47 17.86
C ILE A 69 15.44 0.02 18.09
N GLY A 70 16.49 0.77 18.45
CA GLY A 70 16.35 2.10 19.04
C GLY A 70 15.57 3.13 18.23
N ASN A 71 15.61 3.06 16.90
CA ASN A 71 14.91 4.01 16.03
C ASN A 71 13.47 3.61 15.69
N LEU A 72 13.04 2.38 15.99
CA LEU A 72 11.73 1.88 15.55
C LEU A 72 10.55 2.57 16.26
N PRO A 73 10.58 2.82 17.59
CA PRO A 73 9.49 3.50 18.26
C PRO A 73 9.28 4.93 17.74
N GLU A 74 10.36 5.68 17.52
CA GLU A 74 10.30 7.04 16.97
C GLU A 74 9.78 7.04 15.53
N ALA A 75 10.26 6.12 14.68
CA ALA A 75 9.77 5.97 13.32
C ALA A 75 8.26 5.63 13.29
N ALA A 76 7.79 4.81 14.22
CA ALA A 76 6.37 4.50 14.36
C ALA A 76 5.53 5.74 14.77
N GLU A 77 6.08 6.62 15.60
CA GLU A 77 5.41 7.90 15.93
C GLU A 77 5.31 8.84 14.74
N GLN A 78 6.40 8.98 13.99
CA GLN A 78 6.42 9.81 12.78
C GLN A 78 5.42 9.27 11.74
N ALA A 79 5.38 7.96 11.54
CA ALA A 79 4.39 7.32 10.67
C ALA A 79 2.94 7.58 11.13
N ASN A 80 2.69 7.57 12.44
CA ASN A 80 1.38 7.88 12.99
C ASN A 80 0.97 9.34 12.77
N ALA A 81 1.88 10.29 12.99
CA ALA A 81 1.63 11.69 12.73
C ALA A 81 1.31 11.95 11.24
N ALA A 82 2.05 11.31 10.33
CA ALA A 82 1.80 11.37 8.90
C ALA A 82 0.41 10.82 8.54
N ALA A 83 0.04 9.66 9.09
CA ALA A 83 -1.28 9.06 8.87
C ALA A 83 -2.43 9.93 9.41
N ILE A 84 -2.26 10.55 10.58
CA ILE A 84 -3.27 11.49 11.08
C ILE A 84 -3.41 12.67 10.12
N SER A 85 -2.28 13.21 9.64
CA SER A 85 -2.29 14.36 8.74
C SER A 85 -2.92 14.06 7.37
N ASN A 86 -2.87 12.80 6.90
CA ASN A 86 -3.47 12.37 5.64
C ASN A 86 -4.86 11.74 5.80
N GLY A 87 -5.46 11.82 7.00
CA GLY A 87 -6.79 11.25 7.26
C GLY A 87 -6.83 9.72 7.24
N PHE A 88 -5.71 9.05 7.53
CA PHE A 88 -5.51 7.62 7.41
C PHE A 88 -5.82 7.10 6.01
N ASN A 89 -5.48 7.88 4.97
CA ASN A 89 -5.67 7.45 3.60
C ASN A 89 -4.75 6.25 3.30
N PRO A 90 -5.30 5.05 3.03
CA PRO A 90 -4.52 3.87 2.68
C PRO A 90 -3.96 3.90 1.25
N ASP A 91 -4.41 4.84 0.41
CA ASP A 91 -3.99 4.94 -0.99
C ASP A 91 -2.48 5.09 -1.09
N TYR A 92 -1.89 4.32 -2.00
CA TYR A 92 -0.45 4.18 -2.10
C TYR A 92 0.03 4.44 -3.52
N LYS A 93 0.86 5.47 -3.69
CA LYS A 93 1.60 5.72 -4.93
C LYS A 93 2.75 4.72 -5.03
N GLN A 94 2.67 3.85 -6.03
CA GLN A 94 3.67 2.79 -6.21
C GLN A 94 4.83 3.24 -7.10
N ILE A 95 4.51 3.91 -8.21
CA ILE A 95 5.46 4.23 -9.28
C ILE A 95 5.22 5.66 -9.71
N GLU A 96 6.29 6.43 -9.81
CA GLU A 96 6.22 7.83 -10.21
C GLU A 96 7.28 8.13 -11.28
N LEU A 97 6.95 9.04 -12.20
CA LEU A 97 7.86 9.54 -13.21
C LEU A 97 7.61 11.02 -13.47
N HIS A 98 8.67 11.81 -13.34
CA HIS A 98 8.72 13.18 -13.84
C HIS A 98 9.43 13.18 -15.19
N PHE A 99 8.87 13.87 -16.18
CA PHE A 99 9.44 13.96 -17.52
C PHE A 99 9.07 15.29 -18.19
N GLU A 100 9.76 15.61 -19.29
CA GLU A 100 9.49 16.81 -20.08
C GLU A 100 9.09 16.39 -21.50
N PHE A 101 8.08 17.07 -22.05
CA PHE A 101 7.71 16.93 -23.46
C PHE A 101 7.43 18.33 -24.04
N GLU A 102 8.11 18.66 -25.14
CA GLU A 102 8.00 19.96 -25.81
C GLU A 102 8.23 21.16 -24.86
N GLY A 103 9.18 21.04 -23.93
CA GLY A 103 9.51 22.09 -22.97
C GLY A 103 8.50 22.24 -21.82
N GLN A 104 7.49 21.36 -21.72
CA GLN A 104 6.50 21.36 -20.66
C GLN A 104 6.76 20.25 -19.65
N PRO A 105 6.71 20.53 -18.33
CA PRO A 105 6.88 19.51 -17.31
C PRO A 105 5.62 18.67 -17.16
N TYR A 106 5.82 17.36 -17.07
CA TYR A 106 4.79 16.38 -16.77
C TYR A 106 5.17 15.55 -15.55
N TYR A 107 4.14 15.10 -14.84
CA TYR A 107 4.25 14.18 -13.73
C TYR A 107 3.23 13.06 -13.94
N SER A 108 3.67 11.82 -13.88
CA SER A 108 2.79 10.67 -13.95
C SER A 108 3.06 9.73 -12.79
N PHE A 109 1.99 9.13 -12.27
CA PHE A 109 2.10 8.12 -11.25
C PHE A 109 1.02 7.05 -11.40
N LEU A 110 1.37 5.87 -10.93
CA LEU A 110 0.43 4.80 -10.66
C LEU A 110 0.15 4.76 -9.16
N GLU A 111 -1.12 4.85 -8.79
CA GLU A 111 -1.58 4.68 -7.40
C GLU A 111 -2.50 3.47 -7.27
N PHE A 112 -2.44 2.82 -6.11
CA PHE A 112 -3.46 1.89 -5.68
C PHE A 112 -4.45 2.60 -4.77
N GLN A 113 -5.71 2.64 -5.21
CA GLN A 113 -6.81 3.19 -4.45
C GLN A 113 -7.53 2.06 -3.71
N PHE A 114 -7.64 2.19 -2.40
CA PHE A 114 -8.29 1.18 -1.55
C PHE A 114 -9.72 1.58 -1.21
N PHE A 115 -10.63 0.71 -1.61
CA PHE A 115 -12.02 0.74 -1.22
C PHE A 115 -12.29 -0.35 -0.19
N GLU A 116 -13.48 -0.37 0.39
CA GLU A 116 -13.85 -1.37 1.40
C GLU A 116 -13.77 -2.82 0.88
N ASP A 117 -14.11 -3.02 -0.40
CA ASP A 117 -14.29 -4.33 -1.00
C ASP A 117 -13.27 -4.64 -2.10
N ARG A 118 -12.43 -3.67 -2.49
CA ARG A 118 -11.53 -3.79 -3.65
C ARG A 118 -10.38 -2.82 -3.61
N VAL A 119 -9.37 -3.12 -4.42
CA VAL A 119 -8.23 -2.23 -4.72
C VAL A 119 -8.23 -1.95 -6.22
N SER A 120 -8.02 -0.70 -6.62
CA SER A 120 -7.93 -0.30 -8.03
C SER A 120 -6.58 0.30 -8.34
N ALA A 121 -5.97 -0.09 -9.46
CA ALA A 121 -4.75 0.51 -9.97
C ALA A 121 -5.11 1.65 -10.93
N VAL A 122 -4.71 2.87 -10.60
CA VAL A 122 -5.07 4.08 -11.33
C VAL A 122 -3.81 4.77 -11.83
N LEU A 123 -3.72 4.97 -13.14
CA LEU A 123 -2.65 5.73 -13.77
C LEU A 123 -3.15 7.14 -14.07
N SER A 124 -2.46 8.12 -13.49
CA SER A 124 -2.72 9.54 -13.77
C SER A 124 -1.50 10.19 -14.42
N ILE A 125 -1.76 11.19 -15.26
CA ILE A 125 -0.76 12.07 -15.88
C ILE A 125 -1.21 13.51 -15.67
N PHE A 126 -0.28 14.32 -15.17
CA PHE A 126 -0.45 15.74 -14.90
C PHE A 126 0.50 16.53 -15.80
N ARG A 127 0.00 17.66 -16.31
CA ARG A 127 0.80 18.70 -16.93
C ARG A 127 0.78 19.91 -16.00
N ALA A 128 1.93 20.23 -15.41
CA ALA A 128 1.99 21.06 -14.20
C ALA A 128 1.03 20.51 -13.11
N GLU A 129 -0.02 21.26 -12.76
CA GLU A 129 -1.00 20.89 -11.73
C GLU A 129 -2.34 20.39 -12.31
N MET A 130 -2.45 20.27 -13.64
CA MET A 130 -3.69 19.84 -14.31
C MET A 130 -3.61 18.36 -14.69
N GLU A 131 -4.57 17.56 -14.20
CA GLU A 131 -4.74 16.17 -14.65
C GLU A 131 -5.19 16.15 -16.11
N VAL A 132 -4.36 15.63 -17.01
CA VAL A 132 -4.63 15.52 -18.45
C VAL A 132 -5.01 14.09 -18.84
N TYR A 133 -4.74 13.12 -17.98
CA TYR A 133 -5.12 11.73 -18.18
C TYR A 133 -5.37 11.05 -16.84
N LYS A 134 -6.42 10.26 -16.78
CA LYS A 134 -6.74 9.36 -15.68
C LYS A 134 -7.37 8.10 -16.24
N ASN A 135 -6.80 6.96 -15.90
CA ASN A 135 -7.38 5.68 -16.29
C ASN A 135 -7.28 4.65 -15.17
N VAL A 136 -8.40 3.99 -14.89
CA VAL A 136 -8.44 2.80 -14.02
C VAL A 136 -8.00 1.63 -14.88
N LEU A 137 -6.85 1.05 -14.56
CA LEU A 137 -6.25 -0.02 -15.36
C LEU A 137 -6.84 -1.38 -15.03
N GLU A 138 -6.97 -1.66 -13.74
CA GLU A 138 -7.50 -2.92 -13.23
C GLU A 138 -8.03 -2.71 -11.80
N THR A 139 -8.92 -3.60 -11.38
CA THR A 139 -9.50 -3.64 -10.05
C THR A 139 -9.53 -5.09 -9.57
N THR A 140 -9.13 -5.33 -8.32
CA THR A 140 -9.21 -6.65 -7.71
C THR A 140 -9.91 -6.63 -6.35
N GLN A 141 -10.61 -7.72 -6.04
CA GLN A 141 -11.18 -8.01 -4.72
C GLN A 141 -10.36 -9.08 -3.97
N THR A 142 -9.53 -9.85 -4.69
CA THR A 142 -8.71 -10.95 -4.17
C THR A 142 -7.25 -10.78 -4.62
N ASP A 143 -6.32 -11.59 -4.11
CA ASP A 143 -4.95 -11.67 -4.65
C ASP A 143 -4.18 -10.33 -4.68
N ILE A 144 -4.46 -9.50 -3.68
CA ILE A 144 -3.88 -8.18 -3.49
C ILE A 144 -2.34 -8.22 -3.54
N GLU A 145 -1.73 -9.29 -3.05
CA GLU A 145 -0.27 -9.49 -3.09
C GLU A 145 0.27 -9.53 -4.53
N PHE A 146 -0.35 -10.31 -5.42
CA PHE A 146 0.04 -10.34 -6.83
C PHE A 146 -0.26 -9.01 -7.53
N PHE A 147 -1.37 -8.37 -7.16
CA PHE A 147 -1.81 -7.10 -7.74
C PHE A 147 -0.74 -6.00 -7.63
N TYR A 148 0.00 -5.96 -6.53
CA TYR A 148 1.11 -5.03 -6.35
C TYR A 148 2.34 -5.38 -7.19
N GLU A 149 2.49 -6.63 -7.62
CA GLU A 149 3.63 -7.04 -8.41
C GLU A 149 3.40 -6.86 -9.92
N ILE A 150 2.16 -6.60 -10.36
CA ILE A 150 1.83 -6.42 -11.77
C ILE A 150 2.64 -5.26 -12.37
N TYR A 151 2.67 -4.11 -11.72
CA TYR A 151 3.26 -2.90 -12.30
C TYR A 151 4.72 -2.75 -11.87
N LYS A 152 5.61 -2.48 -12.82
CA LYS A 152 7.07 -2.48 -12.57
C LYS A 152 7.69 -1.10 -12.70
N LYS A 153 7.39 -0.36 -13.78
CA LYS A 153 7.94 0.99 -13.98
C LYS A 153 7.21 1.79 -15.04
N LEU A 154 7.28 3.11 -14.91
CA LEU A 154 6.98 4.09 -15.95
C LEU A 154 8.26 4.50 -16.68
N VAL A 155 8.19 4.63 -18.00
CA VAL A 155 9.31 5.09 -18.84
C VAL A 155 8.76 6.04 -19.90
N PHE A 156 9.45 7.15 -20.14
CA PHE A 156 9.09 8.10 -21.19
C PHE A 156 10.19 8.17 -22.25
N GLU A 157 9.85 7.80 -23.49
CA GLU A 157 10.78 7.82 -24.62
C GLU A 157 10.04 8.25 -25.90
N LYS A 158 10.63 9.18 -26.67
CA LYS A 158 10.13 9.61 -27.99
C LYS A 158 8.65 10.02 -27.99
N GLY A 159 8.20 10.78 -26.98
CA GLY A 159 6.82 11.26 -26.88
C GLY A 159 5.81 10.20 -26.40
N ILE A 160 6.28 9.01 -26.01
CA ILE A 160 5.44 7.90 -25.55
C ILE A 160 5.78 7.60 -24.09
N LEU A 161 4.78 7.72 -23.22
CA LEU A 161 4.82 7.18 -21.87
C LEU A 161 4.44 5.70 -21.93
N THR A 162 5.28 4.85 -21.35
CA THR A 162 5.09 3.40 -21.30
C THR A 162 5.03 2.94 -19.85
N LEU A 163 3.91 2.37 -19.44
CA LEU A 163 3.79 1.60 -18.20
C LEU A 163 4.16 0.15 -18.49
N LYS A 164 5.29 -0.30 -17.93
CA LYS A 164 5.76 -1.68 -18.01
C LYS A 164 5.25 -2.46 -16.80
N GLY A 165 4.87 -3.70 -17.02
CA GLY A 165 4.47 -4.61 -15.96
C GLY A 165 4.82 -6.07 -16.23
N HIS A 166 4.12 -6.95 -15.53
CA HIS A 166 4.28 -8.39 -15.61
C HIS A 166 3.95 -8.90 -17.02
N TYR A 167 4.70 -9.88 -17.49
CA TYR A 167 4.61 -10.38 -18.87
C TYR A 167 3.34 -11.18 -19.15
N GLU A 168 2.68 -11.67 -18.09
CA GLU A 168 1.42 -12.42 -18.16
C GLU A 168 0.18 -11.51 -18.20
N VAL A 169 0.36 -10.19 -18.18
CA VAL A 169 -0.74 -9.22 -18.15
C VAL A 169 -0.91 -8.62 -19.54
N ASP A 170 -1.98 -9.02 -20.22
CA ASP A 170 -2.20 -8.78 -21.65
C ASP A 170 -2.29 -7.31 -22.05
N TYR A 171 -2.74 -6.44 -21.15
CA TYR A 171 -2.83 -5.00 -21.41
C TYR A 171 -1.50 -4.26 -21.15
N LEU A 172 -0.44 -4.97 -20.75
CA LEU A 172 0.90 -4.42 -20.53
C LEU A 172 1.90 -4.92 -21.58
N PRO A 173 2.87 -4.08 -22.01
CA PRO A 173 3.07 -2.70 -21.58
C PRO A 173 2.03 -1.74 -22.18
N LEU A 174 1.43 -0.90 -21.33
CA LEU A 174 0.50 0.14 -21.76
C LEU A 174 1.30 1.32 -22.31
N LYS A 175 0.95 1.80 -23.51
CA LYS A 175 1.60 2.93 -24.18
C LYS A 175 0.62 4.07 -24.40
N ILE A 176 1.01 5.26 -23.98
CA ILE A 176 0.23 6.49 -24.10
C ILE A 176 1.08 7.51 -24.85
N LYS A 177 0.55 8.05 -25.94
CA LYS A 177 1.21 9.11 -26.70
C LYS A 177 0.87 10.45 -26.06
N ILE A 178 1.87 11.16 -25.57
CA ILE A 178 1.66 12.42 -24.85
C ILE A 178 1.12 13.53 -25.75
N ALA A 179 1.45 13.50 -27.04
CA ALA A 179 0.91 14.45 -28.03
C ALA A 179 -0.61 14.31 -28.28
N GLU A 180 -1.24 13.24 -27.80
CA GLU A 180 -2.69 12.99 -27.93
C GLU A 180 -3.48 13.35 -26.65
N LEU A 181 -2.81 13.91 -25.62
CA LEU A 181 -3.38 14.29 -24.32
C LEU A 181 -3.64 15.80 -24.19
#